data_AF-A0A7Y5VZC7-F1
#
_entry.id   AF-A0A7Y5VZC7-F1
#
_cell.length_a   1.000
_cell.length_b   1.000
_cell.length_c   1.000
_cell.angle_alpha   90.00
_cell.angle_beta   90.00
_cell.angle_gamma   90.00
#
_symmetry.space_group_name_H-M   'P 1'
#
loop_
_entity.id
_entity.type
_entity.pdbx_description
1 polymer ?
#
loop_
_entity_poly.entity_id
_entity_poly.type
_entity_poly.pdbx_seq_one_letter_code
_entity_poly.pdbx_strand_id
1 'polypeptide(L)'
;MEQRVSLTPDARQAIEAGVQLCHRARLAIFTPEHLLAGALAVLGEGGAPGLPSPGTIEAALEMVHGTSDDPPADEVSFSPGARTVLDSLAVVLTRVGRDSLGARDLALGTIVSGEVTPMFFSALDTTKERLLAALAGGGPA
;
A
#
# COMPACT_ATOMS: atom_id res chain seq x y z
N MET A 1 -14.31 -18.30 -18.21
CA MET A 1 -14.44 -16.83 -18.19
C MET A 1 -13.69 -16.35 -16.97
N GLU A 2 -12.48 -15.83 -17.14
CA GLU A 2 -11.66 -15.33 -16.03
C GLU A 2 -12.37 -14.09 -15.49
N GLN A 3 -12.95 -14.18 -14.28
CA GLN A 3 -13.47 -12.99 -13.61
C GLN A 3 -12.28 -12.10 -13.28
N ARG A 4 -12.14 -11.02 -14.03
CA ARG A 4 -11.09 -10.03 -13.83
C ARG A 4 -11.51 -9.13 -12.67
N VAL A 5 -10.82 -9.27 -11.54
CA VAL A 5 -11.03 -8.40 -10.38
C VAL A 5 -10.82 -6.95 -10.81
N SER A 6 -11.80 -6.10 -10.52
CA SER A 6 -11.79 -4.67 -10.80
C SER A 6 -11.24 -3.89 -9.61
N LEU A 7 -10.47 -2.84 -9.88
CA LEU A 7 -10.10 -1.88 -8.85
C LEU A 7 -11.27 -0.93 -8.61
N THR A 8 -11.56 -0.63 -7.35
CA THR A 8 -12.44 0.49 -7.00
C THR A 8 -11.69 1.83 -7.23
N PRO A 9 -12.41 2.98 -7.21
CA PRO A 9 -11.76 4.29 -7.32
C PRO A 9 -10.69 4.55 -6.25
N ASP A 10 -10.97 4.23 -4.98
CA ASP A 10 -10.02 4.39 -3.87
C ASP A 10 -8.80 3.45 -4.02
N ALA A 11 -8.97 2.24 -4.55
CA ALA A 11 -7.85 1.35 -4.84
C ALA A 11 -6.94 1.89 -5.96
N ARG A 12 -7.52 2.49 -7.01
CA ARG A 12 -6.74 3.17 -8.05
C ARG A 12 -5.97 4.36 -7.46
N GLN A 13 -6.65 5.18 -6.66
CA GLN A 13 -6.03 6.32 -5.98
C GLN A 13 -4.90 5.87 -5.05
N ALA A 14 -5.05 4.73 -4.35
CA ALA A 14 -4.03 4.18 -3.47
C ALA A 14 -2.77 3.77 -4.23
N ILE A 15 -2.91 3.09 -5.38
CA ILE A 15 -1.77 2.71 -6.21
C ILE A 15 -1.09 3.97 -6.76
N GLU A 16 -1.86 4.93 -7.26
CA GLU A 16 -1.34 6.20 -7.77
C GLU A 16 -0.60 6.98 -6.68
N ALA A 17 -1.14 7.06 -5.46
CA ALA A 17 -0.49 7.70 -4.32
C ALA A 17 0.87 7.04 -4.00
N GLY A 18 0.94 5.70 -4.03
CA GLY A 18 2.19 4.96 -3.86
C GLY A 18 3.22 5.23 -4.97
N VAL A 19 2.75 5.34 -6.23
CA VAL A 19 3.60 5.69 -7.38
C VAL A 19 4.16 7.11 -7.20
N GLN A 20 3.31 8.05 -6.79
CA GLN A 20 3.75 9.42 -6.52
C GLN A 20 4.76 9.49 -5.37
N LEU A 21 4.60 8.68 -4.32
CA LEU A 21 5.58 8.57 -3.24
C LEU A 21 6.92 8.04 -3.74
N CYS A 22 6.90 7.02 -4.61
CA CYS A 22 8.10 6.46 -5.25
C CYS A 22 8.83 7.54 -6.09
N HIS A 23 8.08 8.31 -6.90
CA HIS A 23 8.65 9.40 -7.69
C HIS A 23 9.19 10.55 -6.83
N ARG A 24 8.51 10.92 -5.73
CA ARG A 24 9.00 11.95 -4.80
C ARG A 24 10.35 11.58 -4.21
N ALA A 25 10.57 10.31 -3.91
CA ALA A 25 11.85 9.77 -3.45
C ALA A 25 12.88 9.53 -4.59
N ARG A 26 12.51 9.84 -5.84
CA ARG A 26 13.30 9.59 -7.07
C ARG A 26 13.68 8.13 -7.25
N LEU A 27 12.80 7.22 -6.84
CA LEU A 27 12.99 5.79 -6.97
C LEU A 27 12.27 5.30 -8.24
N ALA A 28 12.87 4.31 -8.90
CA ALA A 28 12.29 3.66 -10.09
C ALA A 28 11.55 2.36 -9.77
N ILE A 29 11.63 1.86 -8.53
CA ILE A 29 11.08 0.56 -8.13
C ILE A 29 9.97 0.74 -7.09
N PHE A 30 8.76 0.36 -7.48
CA PHE A 30 7.59 0.35 -6.61
C PHE A 30 7.57 -0.95 -5.77
N THR A 31 7.69 -0.81 -4.45
CA THR A 31 7.80 -1.92 -3.48
C THR A 31 6.48 -2.18 -2.74
N PRO A 32 6.37 -3.29 -1.98
CA PRO A 32 5.23 -3.51 -1.07
C PRO A 32 5.03 -2.36 -0.08
N GLU A 33 6.09 -1.72 0.41
CA GLU A 33 6.01 -0.55 1.27
C GLU A 33 5.32 0.62 0.57
N HIS A 34 5.61 0.87 -0.71
CA HIS A 34 4.94 1.90 -1.51
C HIS A 34 3.45 1.58 -1.71
N LEU A 35 3.12 0.30 -1.92
CA LEU A 35 1.72 -0.15 -2.04
C LEU A 35 0.96 0.08 -0.73
N LEU A 36 1.55 -0.31 0.40
CA LEU A 36 0.97 -0.09 1.72
C LEU A 36 0.84 1.41 2.02
N ALA A 37 1.90 2.19 1.78
CA ALA A 37 1.94 3.63 2.00
C ALA A 37 0.84 4.36 1.23
N GLY A 38 0.67 4.04 -0.06
CA GLY A 38 -0.39 4.62 -0.89
C GLY A 38 -1.79 4.27 -0.39
N ALA A 39 -2.01 3.03 0.03
CA ALA A 39 -3.29 2.62 0.63
C ALA A 39 -3.56 3.32 1.96
N LEU A 40 -2.56 3.46 2.83
CA LEU A 40 -2.68 4.17 4.10
C LEU A 40 -2.95 5.67 3.90
N ALA A 41 -2.34 6.30 2.90
CA ALA A 41 -2.57 7.70 2.58
C ALA A 41 -4.04 7.95 2.22
N VAL A 42 -4.60 7.16 1.29
CA VAL A 42 -6.01 7.29 0.88
C VAL A 42 -6.97 6.98 2.02
N LEU A 43 -6.70 5.95 2.82
CA LEU A 43 -7.54 5.61 3.96
C LEU A 43 -7.46 6.66 5.09
N GLY A 44 -6.29 7.27 5.26
CA GLY A 44 -6.04 8.33 6.26
C GLY A 44 -6.75 9.64 5.94
N GLU A 45 -6.90 9.99 4.66
CA GLU A 45 -7.70 11.15 4.21
C GLU A 45 -9.18 11.03 4.63
N GLY A 46 -9.69 9.81 4.76
CA GLY A 46 -11.03 9.52 5.29
C GLY A 46 -11.17 9.71 6.81
N GLY A 47 -10.10 10.09 7.53
CA GLY A 47 -10.12 10.34 8.97
C GLY A 47 -10.12 9.09 9.84
N ALA A 48 -9.69 7.94 9.29
CA ALA A 48 -9.68 6.69 10.05
C ALA A 48 -8.70 6.78 11.25
N PRO A 49 -9.19 6.61 12.49
CA PRO A 49 -8.35 6.74 13.68
C PRO A 49 -7.29 5.64 13.73
N GLY A 50 -6.09 6.01 14.17
CA GLY A 50 -4.96 5.07 14.33
C GLY A 50 -4.17 4.77 13.06
N LEU A 51 -4.49 5.41 11.93
CA LEU A 51 -3.63 5.37 10.74
C LEU A 51 -2.51 6.43 10.82
N PRO A 52 -1.31 6.13 10.28
CA PRO A 52 -0.21 7.10 10.24
C PRO A 52 -0.58 8.36 9.45
N SER A 53 -0.04 9.52 9.86
CA SER A 53 -0.21 10.76 9.11
C SER A 53 0.58 10.72 7.79
N PRO A 54 0.22 11.53 6.77
CA PRO A 54 0.97 11.60 5.52
C PRO A 54 2.47 11.86 5.71
N GLY A 55 2.84 12.78 6.61
CA GLY A 55 4.25 13.06 6.91
C GLY A 55 4.98 11.88 7.58
N THR A 56 4.27 11.06 8.37
CA THR A 56 4.84 9.84 8.97
C THR A 56 5.09 8.78 7.89
N ILE A 57 4.15 8.64 6.94
CA ILE A 57 4.28 7.70 5.82
C ILE A 57 5.49 8.05 4.94
N GLU A 58 5.64 9.33 4.59
CA GLU A 58 6.76 9.80 3.78
C GLU A 58 8.11 9.59 4.50
N ALA A 59 8.20 10.00 5.76
CA ALA A 59 9.42 9.80 6.56
C ALA A 59 9.78 8.31 6.72
N ALA A 60 8.77 7.43 6.84
CA ALA A 60 9.01 5.99 6.93
C ALA A 60 9.56 5.39 5.63
N LEU A 61 9.04 5.83 4.47
CA LEU A 61 9.57 5.40 3.18
C LEU A 61 11.00 5.88 2.97
N GLU A 62 11.30 7.14 3.31
CA GLU A 62 12.65 7.69 3.23
C GLU A 62 13.61 6.92 4.14
N MET A 63 13.19 6.56 5.36
CA MET A 63 14.03 5.77 6.27
C MET A 63 14.35 4.37 5.72
N VAL A 64 13.41 3.72 5.03
CA VAL A 64 13.58 2.35 4.54
C VAL A 64 14.30 2.29 3.20
N HIS A 65 14.01 3.21 2.29
CA HIS A 65 14.50 3.16 0.91
C HIS A 65 15.54 4.24 0.59
N GLY A 66 15.65 5.28 1.41
CA GLY A 66 16.41 6.47 1.10
C GLY A 66 15.78 7.29 -0.04
N THR A 67 16.55 8.24 -0.53
CA THR A 67 16.25 9.03 -1.73
C THR A 67 17.37 8.86 -2.75
N SER A 68 17.06 8.93 -4.04
CA SER A 68 18.09 8.97 -5.08
C SER A 68 18.40 10.40 -5.54
N ASP A 69 19.66 10.65 -5.89
CA ASP A 69 20.08 11.85 -6.60
C ASP A 69 19.91 11.71 -8.14
N ASP A 70 19.56 10.51 -8.61
CA ASP A 70 19.30 10.25 -10.02
C ASP A 70 18.13 11.10 -10.54
N PRO A 71 18.08 11.35 -11.86
CA PRO A 71 16.89 11.91 -12.48
C PRO A 71 15.66 11.06 -12.15
N PRO A 72 14.49 11.68 -11.89
CA PRO A 72 13.28 10.93 -11.64
C PRO A 72 12.97 10.03 -12.85
N ALA A 73 12.66 8.76 -12.59
CA ALA A 73 12.24 7.84 -13.64
C ALA A 73 10.90 8.28 -14.24
N ASP A 74 10.75 8.17 -15.56
CA ASP A 74 9.50 8.46 -16.27
C ASP A 74 8.39 7.46 -15.89
N GLU A 75 8.76 6.21 -15.64
CA GLU A 75 7.86 5.14 -15.21
C GLU A 75 8.48 4.35 -14.04
N VAL A 76 7.63 3.91 -13.12
CA VAL A 76 8.04 3.00 -12.03
C VAL A 76 7.79 1.55 -12.42
N SER A 77 8.77 0.70 -12.12
CA SER A 77 8.64 -0.75 -12.25
C SER A 77 8.19 -1.37 -10.94
N PHE A 78 7.15 -2.20 -10.99
CA PHE A 78 6.72 -2.96 -9.82
C PHE A 78 7.73 -4.04 -9.48
N SER A 79 8.18 -4.06 -8.23
CA SER A 79 9.00 -5.14 -7.67
C SER A 79 8.27 -6.49 -7.72
N PRO A 80 8.99 -7.62 -7.69
CA PRO A 80 8.38 -8.94 -7.56
C PRO A 80 7.43 -9.06 -6.35
N GLY A 81 7.81 -8.54 -5.18
CA GLY A 81 6.97 -8.56 -3.98
C GLY A 81 5.66 -7.78 -4.17
N ALA A 82 5.71 -6.59 -4.78
CA ALA A 82 4.50 -5.81 -5.06
C ALA A 82 3.56 -6.54 -6.02
N ARG A 83 4.09 -7.22 -7.04
CA ARG A 83 3.29 -8.06 -7.95
C ARG A 83 2.68 -9.25 -7.23
N THR A 84 3.45 -9.96 -6.41
CA THR A 84 2.97 -11.09 -5.59
C THR A 84 1.78 -10.69 -4.72
N VAL A 85 1.81 -9.50 -4.10
CA VAL A 85 0.68 -8.98 -3.31
C VAL A 85 -0.58 -8.84 -4.16
N LEU A 86 -0.47 -8.18 -5.31
CA LEU A 86 -1.61 -7.91 -6.20
C LEU A 86 -2.20 -9.21 -6.78
N ASP A 87 -1.35 -10.13 -7.22
CA ASP A 87 -1.76 -11.42 -7.76
C ASP A 87 -2.47 -12.27 -6.69
N SER A 88 -1.92 -12.29 -5.47
CA SER A 88 -2.52 -13.01 -4.34
C SER A 88 -3.88 -12.44 -3.96
N LEU A 89 -4.01 -11.11 -3.95
CA LEU A 89 -5.27 -10.43 -3.67
C LEU A 89 -6.34 -10.76 -4.69
N ALA A 90 -5.99 -10.78 -5.98
CA ALA A 90 -6.92 -11.17 -7.04
C ALA A 90 -7.44 -12.60 -6.83
N VAL A 91 -6.54 -13.55 -6.53
CA VAL A 91 -6.92 -14.94 -6.23
C VAL A 91 -7.84 -15.04 -5.01
N VAL A 92 -7.53 -14.32 -3.94
CA VAL A 92 -8.36 -14.32 -2.72
C VAL A 92 -9.76 -13.79 -2.99
N LEU A 93 -9.87 -12.65 -3.68
CA LEU A 93 -11.17 -12.03 -4.01
C LEU A 93 -12.04 -12.96 -4.84
N THR A 94 -11.48 -13.57 -5.89
CA THR A 94 -12.19 -14.57 -6.70
C THR A 94 -12.68 -15.75 -5.85
N ARG A 95 -11.86 -16.25 -4.92
CA ARG A 95 -12.24 -17.38 -4.04
C ARG A 95 -13.38 -17.03 -3.09
N VAL A 96 -13.47 -15.79 -2.64
CA VAL A 96 -14.56 -15.32 -1.75
C VAL A 96 -15.76 -14.73 -2.51
N GLY A 97 -15.78 -14.87 -3.84
CA GLY A 97 -16.89 -14.40 -4.68
C GLY A 97 -17.00 -12.88 -4.79
N ARG A 98 -15.91 -12.15 -4.52
CA ARG A 98 -15.83 -10.70 -4.71
C ARG A 98 -15.09 -10.39 -6.01
N ASP A 99 -15.54 -9.36 -6.71
CA ASP A 99 -15.01 -8.92 -8.01
C ASP A 99 -14.38 -7.52 -7.95
N SER A 100 -14.31 -6.92 -6.77
CA SER A 100 -13.82 -5.57 -6.53
C SER A 100 -12.81 -5.52 -5.39
N LEU A 101 -11.66 -4.89 -5.67
CA LEU A 101 -10.53 -4.67 -4.77
C LEU A 101 -10.50 -3.20 -4.33
N GLY A 102 -10.63 -2.95 -3.01
CA GLY A 102 -10.59 -1.63 -2.37
C GLY A 102 -9.22 -1.24 -1.80
N ALA A 103 -9.03 0.03 -1.42
CA ALA A 103 -7.80 0.48 -0.77
C ALA A 103 -7.54 -0.26 0.56
N ARG A 104 -8.60 -0.57 1.30
CA ARG A 104 -8.52 -1.39 2.53
C ARG A 104 -8.05 -2.82 2.25
N ASP A 105 -8.52 -3.43 1.17
CA ASP A 105 -8.06 -4.75 0.76
C ASP A 105 -6.58 -4.70 0.36
N LEU A 106 -6.14 -3.66 -0.35
CA LEU A 106 -4.73 -3.42 -0.65
C LEU A 106 -3.89 -3.32 0.63
N ALA A 107 -4.29 -2.48 1.59
CA ALA A 107 -3.55 -2.32 2.85
C ALA A 107 -3.45 -3.65 3.62
N LEU A 108 -4.58 -4.32 3.85
CA LEU A 108 -4.64 -5.59 4.57
C LEU A 108 -3.85 -6.69 3.85
N GLY A 109 -4.06 -6.85 2.54
CA GLY A 109 -3.37 -7.85 1.73
C GLY A 109 -1.86 -7.64 1.72
N THR A 110 -1.42 -6.39 1.59
CA THR A 110 -0.01 -6.04 1.62
C THR A 110 0.62 -6.41 2.97
N ILE A 111 -0.04 -6.09 4.08
CA ILE A 111 0.46 -6.45 5.43
C ILE A 111 0.46 -7.98 5.67
N VAL A 112 -0.59 -8.68 5.24
CA VAL A 112 -0.76 -10.12 5.47
C VAL A 112 0.17 -10.94 4.58
N SER A 113 0.51 -10.46 3.38
CA SER A 113 1.43 -11.13 2.45
C SER A 113 2.78 -11.46 3.07
N GLY A 114 3.25 -10.65 4.02
CA GLY A 114 4.60 -10.75 4.58
C GLY A 114 5.69 -10.13 3.70
N GLU A 115 5.33 -9.51 2.58
CA GLU A 115 6.28 -8.87 1.65
C GLU A 115 6.77 -7.49 2.15
N VAL A 116 6.08 -6.89 3.12
CA VAL A 116 6.50 -5.63 3.76
C VAL A 116 7.60 -5.92 4.78
N THR A 117 8.72 -5.21 4.65
CA THR A 117 9.84 -5.35 5.59
C THR A 117 9.43 -4.93 7.01
N PRO A 118 9.91 -5.64 8.06
CA PRO A 118 9.64 -5.26 9.46
C PRO A 118 10.08 -3.83 9.82
N MET A 119 11.11 -3.32 9.13
CA MET A 119 11.63 -1.98 9.31
C MET A 119 10.60 -0.90 8.98
N PHE A 120 9.74 -1.12 7.98
CA PHE A 120 8.72 -0.16 7.61
C PHE A 120 7.68 0.06 8.71
N PHE A 121 7.25 -1.00 9.39
CA PHE A 121 6.34 -0.86 10.54
C PHE A 121 7.00 -0.09 11.69
N SER A 122 8.30 -0.35 11.93
CA SER A 122 9.06 0.36 12.96
C SER A 122 9.22 1.84 12.62
N ALA A 123 9.47 2.16 11.35
CA ALA A 123 9.60 3.54 10.86
C ALA A 123 8.28 4.31 10.90
N LEU A 124 7.15 3.62 10.77
CA LEU A 124 5.80 4.16 11.00
C LEU A 124 5.44 4.34 12.49
N ASP A 125 6.36 4.06 13.40
CA ASP A 125 6.13 4.02 14.85
C ASP A 125 4.94 3.14 15.25
N THR A 126 4.81 1.97 14.59
CA THR A 126 3.72 1.04 14.83
C THR A 126 4.19 -0.40 14.79
N THR A 127 3.24 -1.32 14.88
CA THR A 127 3.46 -2.76 14.71
C THR A 127 2.48 -3.27 13.65
N LYS A 128 2.83 -4.39 13.01
CA LYS A 128 1.92 -5.09 12.10
C LYS A 128 0.54 -5.29 12.72
N GLU A 129 0.49 -5.74 13.97
CA GLU A 129 -0.74 -6.06 14.69
C GLU A 129 -1.58 -4.81 14.98
N ARG A 130 -0.94 -3.71 15.42
CA ARG A 130 -1.65 -2.44 15.64
C ARG A 130 -2.21 -1.86 14.34
N LEU A 131 -1.46 -1.93 13.25
CA LEU A 131 -1.91 -1.40 11.98
C LEU A 131 -3.07 -2.23 11.40
N LEU A 132 -3.01 -3.56 11.53
CA LEU A 132 -4.13 -4.45 11.20
C LEU A 132 -5.37 -4.13 12.06
N ALA A 133 -5.21 -3.88 13.35
CA ALA A 133 -6.30 -3.52 14.24
C ALA A 133 -6.94 -2.17 13.86
N ALA A 134 -6.12 -1.16 13.53
CA ALA A 134 -6.60 0.15 13.05
C ALA A 134 -7.39 -0.01 11.75
N LEU A 135 -6.86 -0.79 10.81
CA LEU A 135 -7.54 -1.12 9.55
C LEU A 135 -8.80 -1.96 9.78
N ALA A 136 -8.91 -2.74 10.85
CA ALA A 136 -10.12 -3.49 11.19
C ALA A 136 -11.23 -2.59 11.76
N GLY A 137 -10.87 -1.57 12.55
CA GLY A 137 -11.79 -0.69 13.28
C GLY A 137 -12.51 0.37 12.45
N GLY A 138 -12.12 0.62 11.19
CA GLY A 138 -12.73 1.62 10.29
C GLY A 138 -13.82 1.08 9.37
N GLY A 139 -14.82 0.34 9.90
CA GLY A 139 -16.02 -0.02 9.12
C GLY A 139 -16.83 1.23 8.73
N PRO A 140 -17.55 1.23 7.59
CA PRO A 140 -18.34 2.39 7.17
C PRO A 140 -19.39 2.74 8.23
N ALA A 141 -19.56 4.04 8.46
CA ALA A 141 -20.77 4.60 9.05
C ALA A 141 -21.97 4.38 8.12
#